data_AF-A0A2Z2HW82-F1
#
_entry.id   AF-A0A2Z2HW82-F1
#
_cell.length_a   1.000
_cell.length_b   1.000
_cell.length_c   1.000
_cell.angle_alpha   90.00
_cell.angle_beta   90.00
_cell.angle_gamma   90.00
#
_symmetry.space_group_name_H-M   'P 1'
#
loop_
_entity.id
_entity.type
_entity.pdbx_description
1 polymer ?
#
loop_
_entity_poly.entity_id
_entity_poly.type
_entity_poly.pdbx_seq_one_letter_code
_entity_poly.pdbx_strand_id
1 'polypeptide(L)'
;MEADVMGLDSPGVAIQVIDHRDYTHHLLFDWDGELIGHVQDRFTEEVQTDLQPAKILNRVRFRARNVGHHETDAKLLSPIFDWVVLENAIDVLQGLDQLSTMEHFMDFLEAIRDPPVDDVEFTALYLHLDDANEELIDQSDPVTFYFDDQDLVHTPVNLEREPDVYVTISPLKRPFACDHTFRDLIVHQLKCQIRDLYYRQGGQPPEQYQVNGIGLHDTELVPFEHQAQ
;
A
#
# COMPACT_ATOMS: atom_id res chain seq x y z
N MET A 1 -16.98 -5.45 1.28
CA MET A 1 -17.47 -5.08 -0.07
C MET A 1 -17.24 -6.27 -0.98
N GLU A 2 -18.19 -6.54 -1.86
CA GLU A 2 -18.08 -7.58 -2.90
C GLU A 2 -17.77 -6.91 -4.23
N ALA A 3 -17.04 -7.59 -5.12
CA ALA A 3 -16.69 -7.05 -6.42
C ALA A 3 -16.40 -8.15 -7.41
N ASP A 4 -16.84 -7.95 -8.66
CA ASP A 4 -16.77 -8.94 -9.74
C ASP A 4 -16.43 -8.25 -11.07
N VAL A 5 -15.63 -8.92 -11.90
CA VAL A 5 -15.40 -8.51 -13.29
C VAL A 5 -16.66 -8.80 -14.12
N MET A 6 -17.29 -7.75 -14.63
CA MET A 6 -18.53 -7.84 -15.42
C MET A 6 -18.27 -8.08 -16.90
N GLY A 7 -17.13 -7.62 -17.41
CA GLY A 7 -16.77 -7.76 -18.81
C GLY A 7 -15.45 -7.10 -19.18
N LEU A 8 -14.88 -7.59 -20.28
CA LEU A 8 -13.68 -7.06 -20.91
C LEU A 8 -14.05 -6.64 -22.33
N ASP A 9 -13.73 -5.42 -22.72
CA ASP A 9 -13.99 -4.91 -24.07
C ASP A 9 -12.84 -4.02 -24.57
N SER A 10 -13.00 -3.47 -25.77
CA SER A 10 -11.98 -2.57 -26.33
C SER A 10 -11.74 -1.33 -25.46
N PRO A 11 -12.77 -0.69 -24.87
CA PRO A 11 -12.60 0.35 -23.87
C PRO A 11 -11.79 -0.06 -22.63
N GLY A 12 -11.96 -1.28 -22.13
CA GLY A 12 -11.16 -1.78 -21.00
C GLY A 12 -11.87 -2.82 -20.14
N VAL A 13 -11.84 -2.62 -18.82
CA VAL A 13 -12.34 -3.56 -17.82
C VAL A 13 -13.51 -2.95 -17.04
N ALA A 14 -14.67 -3.60 -17.12
CA ALA A 14 -15.85 -3.22 -16.35
C ALA A 14 -15.93 -4.05 -15.06
N ILE A 15 -15.99 -3.37 -13.92
CA ILE A 15 -16.06 -3.96 -12.58
C ILE A 15 -17.36 -3.52 -11.91
N GLN A 16 -18.09 -4.46 -11.33
CA GLN A 16 -19.15 -4.17 -10.37
C GLN A 16 -18.58 -4.25 -8.97
N VAL A 17 -18.96 -3.30 -8.10
CA VAL A 17 -18.67 -3.33 -6.67
C VAL A 17 -19.96 -3.10 -5.91
N ILE A 18 -20.27 -3.97 -4.96
CA ILE A 18 -21.35 -3.80 -4.00
C ILE A 18 -20.71 -3.31 -2.70
N ASP A 19 -21.03 -2.08 -2.30
CA ASP A 19 -20.50 -1.50 -1.07
C ASP A 19 -21.18 -2.10 0.18
N HIS A 20 -20.76 -1.68 1.38
CA HIS A 20 -21.33 -2.21 2.63
C HIS A 20 -22.81 -1.84 2.85
N ARG A 21 -23.32 -0.86 2.11
CA ARG A 21 -24.72 -0.41 2.16
C ARG A 21 -25.57 -1.04 1.05
N ASP A 22 -25.05 -2.08 0.41
CA ASP A 22 -25.66 -2.75 -0.74
C ASP A 22 -25.84 -1.84 -1.96
N TYR A 23 -25.10 -0.71 -2.05
CA TYR A 23 -25.11 0.09 -3.27
C TYR A 23 -24.25 -0.57 -4.34
N THR A 24 -24.83 -0.69 -5.53
CA THR A 24 -24.13 -1.22 -6.71
C THR A 24 -23.42 -0.08 -7.46
N HIS A 25 -22.11 -0.23 -7.61
CA HIS A 25 -21.25 0.65 -8.39
C HIS A 25 -20.74 -0.11 -9.62
N HIS A 26 -20.85 0.52 -10.78
CA HIS A 26 -20.28 0.04 -12.02
C HIS A 26 -19.14 0.96 -12.42
N LEU A 27 -17.92 0.45 -12.40
CA LEU A 27 -16.71 1.17 -12.74
C LEU A 27 -16.16 0.61 -14.05
N LEU A 28 -15.70 1.50 -14.93
CA LEU A 28 -15.02 1.16 -16.16
C LEU A 28 -13.63 1.80 -16.10
N PHE A 29 -12.61 0.94 -16.14
CA PHE A 29 -11.22 1.36 -16.29
C PHE A 29 -10.76 1.06 -17.71
N ASP A 30 -9.86 1.87 -18.25
CA ASP A 30 -9.09 1.45 -19.42
C ASP A 30 -7.98 0.44 -19.03
N TRP A 31 -7.25 -0.03 -20.03
CA TRP A 31 -6.17 -1.02 -19.82
C TRP A 31 -4.95 -0.48 -19.07
N ASP A 32 -4.80 0.86 -19.01
CA ASP A 32 -3.70 1.56 -18.35
C ASP A 32 -4.07 2.00 -16.91
N GLY A 33 -5.29 1.72 -16.45
CA GLY A 33 -5.72 1.99 -15.07
C GLY A 33 -6.48 3.31 -14.87
N GLU A 34 -6.73 4.07 -15.93
CA GLU A 34 -7.52 5.29 -15.86
C GLU A 34 -9.01 4.96 -15.66
N LEU A 35 -9.65 5.63 -14.70
CA LEU A 35 -11.10 5.51 -14.49
C LEU A 35 -11.84 6.33 -15.56
N ILE A 36 -12.40 5.64 -16.56
CA ILE A 36 -13.10 6.28 -17.68
C ILE A 36 -14.62 6.37 -17.48
N GLY A 37 -15.18 5.59 -16.54
CA GLY A 37 -16.60 5.65 -16.23
C GLY A 37 -16.92 5.18 -14.82
N HIS A 38 -17.88 5.84 -14.17
CA HIS A 38 -18.46 5.38 -12.91
C HIS A 38 -19.96 5.69 -12.88
N VAL A 39 -20.77 4.65 -12.80
CA VAL A 39 -22.22 4.71 -12.59
C VAL A 39 -22.55 4.06 -11.25
N GLN A 40 -23.48 4.65 -10.50
CA GLN A 40 -24.03 4.07 -9.28
C GLN A 40 -25.54 3.93 -9.48
N ASP A 41 -26.05 2.70 -9.37
CA ASP A 41 -27.48 2.46 -9.48
C ASP A 41 -28.16 2.95 -8.21
N ARG A 42 -28.94 4.04 -8.31
CA ARG A 42 -29.80 4.53 -7.23
C ARG A 42 -31.20 3.94 -7.39
N PHE A 43 -31.72 3.30 -6.35
CA PHE A 43 -33.16 3.35 -6.09
C PHE A 43 -33.47 4.77 -5.59
N THR A 44 -34.12 5.57 -6.45
CA THR A 44 -34.96 6.75 -6.17
C THR A 44 -34.72 7.56 -4.88
N GLU A 45 -34.28 8.82 -5.05
CA GLU A 45 -34.62 10.00 -4.21
C GLU A 45 -34.49 9.93 -2.67
N GLU A 46 -33.51 9.21 -2.11
CA GLU A 46 -33.06 9.54 -0.74
C GLU A 46 -31.82 10.42 -0.78
N VAL A 47 -31.94 11.59 -0.15
CA VAL A 47 -30.86 12.56 0.07
C VAL A 47 -29.67 11.79 0.63
N GLN A 48 -28.51 11.94 0.02
CA GLN A 48 -27.26 11.31 0.47
C GLN A 48 -26.92 11.85 1.87
N THR A 49 -27.32 11.12 2.92
CA THR A 49 -27.16 11.50 4.34
C THR A 49 -25.80 11.06 4.91
N ASP A 50 -24.94 10.48 4.07
CA ASP A 50 -23.64 10.05 4.51
C ASP A 50 -22.78 11.25 4.94
N LEU A 51 -22.19 11.14 6.13
CA LEU A 51 -21.29 12.17 6.64
C LEU A 51 -19.95 12.16 5.88
N GLN A 52 -19.58 11.04 5.22
CA GLN A 52 -18.29 10.86 4.54
C GLN A 52 -18.37 10.08 3.20
N PRO A 53 -19.20 10.50 2.23
CA PRO A 53 -19.42 9.77 0.98
C PRO A 53 -18.15 9.62 0.11
N ALA A 54 -17.21 10.56 0.22
CA ALA A 54 -15.93 10.48 -0.46
C ALA A 54 -15.10 9.25 -0.01
N LYS A 55 -15.17 8.87 1.27
CA LYS A 55 -14.42 7.73 1.80
C LYS A 55 -14.96 6.39 1.29
N ILE A 56 -16.28 6.26 1.16
CA ILE A 56 -16.89 5.07 0.55
C ILE A 56 -16.46 4.96 -0.91
N LEU A 57 -16.53 6.07 -1.66
CA LEU A 57 -16.15 6.10 -3.06
C LEU A 57 -14.67 5.73 -3.29
N ASN A 58 -13.76 6.22 -2.44
CA ASN A 58 -12.35 5.85 -2.51
C ASN A 58 -12.15 4.34 -2.28
N ARG A 59 -12.85 3.75 -1.30
CA ARG A 59 -12.81 2.30 -1.06
C ARG A 59 -13.37 1.49 -2.22
N VAL A 60 -14.50 1.90 -2.77
CA VAL A 60 -15.10 1.27 -3.96
C VAL A 60 -14.13 1.28 -5.13
N ARG A 61 -13.50 2.42 -5.40
CA ARG A 61 -12.51 2.57 -6.49
C ARG A 61 -11.29 1.69 -6.26
N PHE A 62 -10.77 1.64 -5.04
CA PHE A 62 -9.61 0.81 -4.71
C PHE A 62 -9.94 -0.69 -4.81
N ARG A 63 -11.10 -1.11 -4.29
CA ARG A 63 -11.60 -2.49 -4.42
C ARG A 63 -11.74 -2.91 -5.88
N ALA A 64 -12.30 -2.03 -6.72
CA ALA A 64 -12.49 -2.31 -8.14
C ALA A 64 -11.15 -2.48 -8.88
N ARG A 65 -10.19 -1.58 -8.62
CA ARG A 65 -8.83 -1.69 -9.16
C ARG A 65 -8.18 -3.00 -8.76
N ASN A 66 -8.29 -3.37 -7.49
CA ASN A 66 -7.68 -4.59 -6.98
C ASN A 66 -8.25 -5.85 -7.65
N VAL A 67 -9.57 -6.00 -7.71
CA VAL A 67 -10.20 -7.14 -8.39
C VAL A 67 -9.82 -7.18 -9.87
N GLY A 68 -9.96 -6.06 -10.58
CA GLY A 68 -9.60 -6.03 -12.00
C GLY A 68 -8.11 -6.27 -12.26
N HIS A 69 -7.23 -5.86 -11.36
CA HIS A 69 -5.78 -6.12 -11.49
C HIS A 69 -5.43 -7.60 -11.32
N HIS A 70 -6.07 -8.29 -10.39
CA HIS A 70 -5.75 -9.70 -10.09
C HIS A 70 -6.53 -10.71 -10.92
N GLU A 71 -7.70 -10.34 -11.44
CA GLU A 71 -8.56 -11.25 -12.22
C GLU A 71 -8.44 -11.04 -13.73
N THR A 72 -7.65 -10.07 -14.19
CA THR A 72 -7.47 -9.72 -15.60
C THR A 72 -6.03 -9.33 -15.90
N ASP A 73 -5.70 -9.08 -17.18
CA ASP A 73 -4.37 -8.59 -17.60
C ASP A 73 -4.20 -7.07 -17.45
N ALA A 74 -5.19 -6.36 -16.90
CA ALA A 74 -5.15 -4.91 -16.79
C ALA A 74 -4.25 -4.42 -15.63
N LYS A 75 -3.46 -3.39 -15.89
CA LYS A 75 -2.52 -2.81 -14.91
C LYS A 75 -3.19 -1.73 -14.07
N LEU A 76 -4.15 -2.13 -13.26
CA LEU A 76 -5.01 -1.21 -12.50
C LEU A 76 -4.44 -0.80 -11.13
N LEU A 77 -3.37 -1.46 -10.67
CA LEU A 77 -2.66 -1.15 -9.44
C LEU A 77 -1.18 -0.89 -9.71
N SER A 78 -0.62 0.07 -8.97
CA SER A 78 0.83 0.21 -8.81
C SER A 78 1.36 -0.93 -7.94
N PRO A 79 2.58 -1.45 -8.20
CA PRO A 79 3.19 -2.52 -7.41
C PRO A 79 3.17 -2.29 -5.91
N ILE A 80 3.38 -1.05 -5.46
CA ILE A 80 3.40 -0.71 -4.01
C ILE A 80 2.02 -0.87 -3.33
N PHE A 81 0.95 -1.03 -4.10
CA PHE A 81 -0.41 -1.29 -3.62
C PHE A 81 -0.90 -2.71 -3.94
N ASP A 82 -0.03 -3.55 -4.53
CA ASP A 82 -0.29 -4.95 -4.79
C ASP A 82 0.21 -5.79 -3.60
N TRP A 83 -0.72 -6.43 -2.89
CA TRP A 83 -0.34 -7.29 -1.77
C TRP A 83 0.42 -8.54 -2.18
N VAL A 84 0.26 -9.04 -3.41
CA VAL A 84 1.00 -10.20 -3.91
C VAL A 84 2.49 -9.83 -4.04
N VAL A 85 2.78 -8.63 -4.54
CA VAL A 85 4.15 -8.09 -4.60
C VAL A 85 4.70 -7.89 -3.18
N LEU A 86 3.91 -7.36 -2.25
CA LEU A 86 4.30 -7.24 -0.84
C LEU A 86 4.55 -8.59 -0.16
N GLU A 87 3.75 -9.62 -0.45
CA GLU A 87 3.93 -10.99 0.05
C GLU A 87 5.22 -11.60 -0.48
N ASN A 88 5.47 -11.48 -1.79
CA ASN A 88 6.72 -11.93 -2.40
C ASN A 88 7.93 -11.21 -1.80
N ALA A 89 7.84 -9.88 -1.60
CA ALA A 89 8.89 -9.12 -0.93
C ALA A 89 9.14 -9.62 0.50
N ILE A 90 8.09 -9.96 1.26
CA ILE A 90 8.24 -10.56 2.60
C ILE A 90 9.04 -11.87 2.52
N ASP A 91 8.73 -12.75 1.56
CA ASP A 91 9.42 -14.02 1.39
C ASP A 91 10.91 -13.83 1.03
N VAL A 92 11.19 -12.92 0.09
CA VAL A 92 12.56 -12.51 -0.27
C VAL A 92 13.32 -12.02 0.94
N LEU A 93 12.74 -11.07 1.69
CA LEU A 93 13.38 -10.48 2.86
C LEU A 93 13.60 -11.50 3.97
N GLN A 94 12.68 -12.44 4.19
CA GLN A 94 12.85 -13.52 5.17
C GLN A 94 13.97 -14.50 4.79
N GLY A 95 14.24 -14.65 3.49
CA GLY A 95 15.31 -15.49 2.95
C GLY A 95 16.71 -14.89 3.08
N LEU A 96 16.84 -13.58 3.30
CA LEU A 96 18.14 -12.91 3.41
C LEU A 96 18.92 -13.39 4.63
N ASP A 97 20.20 -13.72 4.42
CA ASP A 97 21.13 -13.99 5.50
C ASP A 97 21.64 -12.69 6.17
N GLN A 98 22.47 -12.83 7.19
CA GLN A 98 22.99 -11.66 7.91
C GLN A 98 23.87 -10.76 7.03
N LEU A 99 24.66 -11.33 6.12
CA LEU A 99 25.55 -10.56 5.27
C LEU A 99 24.72 -9.73 4.29
N SER A 100 23.78 -10.35 3.59
CA SER A 100 22.87 -9.65 2.67
C SER A 100 21.99 -8.64 3.40
N THR A 101 21.51 -8.97 4.61
CA THR A 101 20.77 -7.99 5.44
C THR A 101 21.61 -6.75 5.72
N MET A 102 22.89 -6.91 6.05
CA MET A 102 23.78 -5.78 6.29
C MET A 102 24.08 -5.01 5.01
N GLU A 103 24.34 -5.70 3.89
CA GLU A 103 24.61 -5.10 2.58
C GLU A 103 23.45 -4.20 2.12
N HIS A 104 22.21 -4.64 2.31
CA HIS A 104 21.03 -3.86 1.93
C HIS A 104 20.64 -2.81 2.98
N PHE A 105 20.66 -3.14 4.27
CA PHE A 105 19.93 -2.32 5.26
C PHE A 105 20.79 -1.55 6.25
N MET A 106 22.13 -1.63 6.18
CA MET A 106 22.99 -0.88 7.10
C MET A 106 22.79 0.63 6.94
N ASP A 107 22.88 1.15 5.72
CA ASP A 107 22.74 2.59 5.46
C ASP A 107 21.35 3.10 5.84
N PHE A 108 20.32 2.28 5.64
CA PHE A 108 18.96 2.58 6.09
C PHE A 108 18.86 2.66 7.62
N LEU A 109 19.44 1.70 8.34
CA LEU A 109 19.47 1.72 9.80
C LEU A 109 20.26 2.93 10.33
N GLU A 110 21.37 3.29 9.69
CA GLU A 110 22.17 4.46 10.05
C GLU A 110 21.38 5.74 9.85
N ALA A 111 20.71 5.91 8.71
CA ALA A 111 19.85 7.07 8.44
C ALA A 111 18.68 7.19 9.43
N ILE A 112 18.13 6.09 9.93
CA ILE A 112 17.09 6.12 10.97
C ILE A 112 17.66 6.55 12.33
N ARG A 113 18.92 6.17 12.63
CA ARG A 113 19.57 6.45 13.93
C ARG A 113 20.11 7.87 14.02
N ASP A 114 20.69 8.36 12.94
CA ASP A 114 21.30 9.68 12.82
C ASP A 114 20.78 10.35 11.55
N PRO A 115 19.52 10.80 11.54
CA PRO A 115 18.91 11.38 10.37
C PRO A 115 19.60 12.69 9.96
N PRO A 116 19.64 13.01 8.66
CA PRO A 116 20.31 14.21 8.16
C PRO A 116 19.59 15.53 8.51
N VAL A 117 18.40 15.45 9.10
CA VAL A 117 17.47 16.54 9.40
C VAL A 117 16.79 16.29 10.75
N ASP A 118 16.29 17.36 11.37
CA ASP A 118 15.48 17.29 12.59
C ASP A 118 13.99 17.05 12.27
N ASP A 119 13.17 16.84 13.31
CA ASP A 119 11.71 16.65 13.24
C ASP A 119 11.23 15.56 12.26
N VAL A 120 11.95 14.43 12.29
CA VAL A 120 11.69 13.25 11.46
C VAL A 120 10.41 12.53 11.88
N GLU A 121 9.53 12.30 10.91
CA GLU A 121 8.34 11.48 11.05
C GLU A 121 8.67 10.01 10.76
N PHE A 122 9.39 9.74 9.66
CA PHE A 122 9.95 8.42 9.31
C PHE A 122 11.04 8.50 8.25
N THR A 123 11.85 7.45 8.15
CA THR A 123 12.74 7.21 7.01
C THR A 123 12.16 6.11 6.14
N ALA A 124 12.16 6.32 4.83
CA ALA A 124 11.71 5.38 3.84
C ALA A 124 12.88 4.74 3.08
N LEU A 125 12.71 3.50 2.66
CA LEU A 125 13.58 2.80 1.71
C LEU A 125 12.72 2.18 0.62
N TYR A 126 13.02 2.50 -0.64
CA TYR A 126 12.30 1.96 -1.80
C TYR A 126 13.07 0.76 -2.34
N LEU A 127 12.39 -0.37 -2.53
CA LEU A 127 12.99 -1.64 -2.91
C LEU A 127 12.54 -2.06 -4.30
N HIS A 128 13.46 -2.68 -5.02
CA HIS A 128 13.29 -3.15 -6.38
C HIS A 128 13.57 -4.65 -6.42
N LEU A 129 12.55 -5.42 -6.77
CA LEU A 129 12.66 -6.86 -7.01
C LEU A 129 12.97 -7.15 -8.48
N ASP A 130 13.39 -8.37 -8.77
CA ASP A 130 13.46 -8.87 -10.14
C ASP A 130 12.06 -9.08 -10.76
N ASP A 131 12.00 -9.35 -12.06
CA ASP A 131 10.73 -9.51 -12.79
C ASP A 131 9.86 -10.67 -12.25
N ALA A 132 10.48 -11.65 -11.57
CA ALA A 132 9.77 -12.76 -10.94
C ALA A 132 9.30 -12.45 -9.50
N ASN A 133 9.74 -11.32 -8.92
CA ASN A 133 9.59 -10.99 -7.50
C ASN A 133 10.21 -12.02 -6.54
N GLU A 134 11.29 -12.68 -6.95
CA GLU A 134 11.99 -13.73 -6.19
C GLU A 134 13.34 -13.26 -5.61
N GLU A 135 13.86 -12.10 -6.03
CA GLU A 135 15.13 -11.56 -5.56
C GLU A 135 15.08 -10.04 -5.37
N LEU A 136 15.76 -9.52 -4.34
CA LEU A 136 16.00 -8.09 -4.15
C LEU A 136 17.21 -7.67 -4.99
N ILE A 137 16.99 -6.88 -6.03
CA ILE A 137 18.03 -6.54 -7.01
C ILE A 137 18.59 -5.12 -6.81
N ASP A 138 17.80 -4.22 -6.23
CA ASP A 138 18.20 -2.83 -6.03
C ASP A 138 17.36 -2.14 -4.94
N GLN A 139 17.83 -0.98 -4.50
CA GLN A 139 17.15 -0.13 -3.53
C GLN A 139 17.58 1.33 -3.69
N SER A 140 16.72 2.25 -3.25
CA SER A 140 17.08 3.66 -3.18
C SER A 140 18.08 3.94 -2.05
N ASP A 141 18.68 5.13 -2.06
CA ASP A 141 19.21 5.72 -0.83
C ASP A 141 18.06 5.93 0.19
N PRO A 142 18.35 5.93 1.51
CA PRO A 142 17.35 6.26 2.53
C PRO A 142 16.76 7.66 2.34
N VAL A 143 15.44 7.75 2.35
CA VAL A 143 14.70 9.01 2.16
C VAL A 143 14.06 9.42 3.48
N THR A 144 14.48 10.53 4.06
CA THR A 144 13.96 10.98 5.37
C THR A 144 12.78 11.93 5.15
N PHE A 145 11.63 11.59 5.73
CA PHE A 145 10.43 12.43 5.78
C PHE A 145 10.39 13.17 7.12
N TYR A 146 10.23 14.48 7.07
CA TYR A 146 10.31 15.36 8.22
C TYR A 146 9.35 16.53 8.07
N PHE A 147 9.00 17.16 9.19
CA PHE A 147 8.16 18.35 9.16
C PHE A 147 9.02 19.60 8.94
N ASP A 148 8.66 20.35 7.90
CA ASP A 148 9.09 21.74 7.74
C ASP A 148 7.86 22.62 7.99
N ASP A 149 7.87 23.33 9.13
CA ASP A 149 6.71 23.99 9.72
C ASP A 149 5.50 23.06 9.97
N GLN A 150 4.59 22.97 9.01
CA GLN A 150 3.37 22.14 9.07
C GLN A 150 3.29 21.13 7.92
N ASP A 151 4.22 21.21 6.98
CA ASP A 151 4.21 20.39 5.78
C ASP A 151 5.17 19.22 5.97
N LEU A 152 4.69 18.02 5.66
CA LEU A 152 5.54 16.84 5.59
C LEU A 152 6.30 16.87 4.26
N VAL A 153 7.61 17.08 4.35
CA VAL A 153 8.53 17.10 3.20
C VAL A 153 9.52 15.94 3.32
N HIS A 154 10.37 15.76 2.31
CA HIS A 154 11.36 14.69 2.32
C HIS A 154 12.69 15.12 1.70
N THR A 155 13.77 14.43 2.09
CA THR A 155 15.07 14.56 1.43
C THR A 155 14.98 14.20 -0.06
N PRO A 156 15.88 14.73 -0.92
CA PRO A 156 15.86 14.39 -2.34
C PRO A 156 15.90 12.88 -2.57
N VAL A 157 15.09 12.43 -3.51
CA VAL A 157 15.07 11.04 -3.98
C VAL A 157 15.09 11.03 -5.49
N ASN A 158 15.84 10.10 -6.07
CA ASN A 158 15.84 9.83 -7.49
C ASN A 158 15.59 8.34 -7.70
N LEU A 159 14.48 8.01 -8.35
CA LEU A 159 14.09 6.63 -8.66
C LEU A 159 14.16 6.45 -10.17
N GLU A 160 14.95 5.49 -10.64
CA GLU A 160 15.06 5.18 -12.07
C GLU A 160 13.79 4.53 -12.63
N ARG A 161 13.08 3.80 -11.78
CA ARG A 161 11.78 3.19 -12.05
C ARG A 161 10.89 3.23 -10.81
N GLU A 162 9.61 2.93 -11.00
CA GLU A 162 8.70 2.73 -9.88
C GLU A 162 9.19 1.58 -8.99
N PRO A 163 9.19 1.74 -7.66
CA PRO A 163 9.58 0.69 -6.74
C PRO A 163 8.50 -0.37 -6.63
N ASP A 164 8.92 -1.61 -6.35
CA ASP A 164 7.99 -2.72 -6.19
C ASP A 164 7.36 -2.69 -4.80
N VAL A 165 8.17 -2.37 -3.79
CA VAL A 165 7.70 -2.11 -2.42
C VAL A 165 8.49 -0.96 -1.80
N TYR A 166 7.98 -0.43 -0.70
CA TYR A 166 8.72 0.52 0.13
C TYR A 166 8.53 0.17 1.59
N VAL A 167 9.47 0.60 2.43
CA VAL A 167 9.46 0.36 3.88
C VAL A 167 9.59 1.72 4.56
N THR A 168 8.76 1.99 5.58
CA THR A 168 8.88 3.22 6.39
C THR A 168 9.12 2.88 7.85
N ILE A 169 10.17 3.45 8.44
CA ILE A 169 10.50 3.24 9.85
C ILE A 169 10.60 4.61 10.55
N SER A 170 9.74 4.82 11.55
CA SER A 170 9.84 5.99 12.45
C SER A 170 11.10 5.91 13.31
N PRO A 171 11.60 7.04 13.84
CA PRO A 171 12.78 7.08 14.70
C PRO A 171 12.76 6.04 15.81
N LEU A 172 13.82 5.23 15.89
CA LEU A 172 13.88 4.10 16.81
C LEU A 172 14.14 4.58 18.24
N LYS A 173 13.28 4.16 19.17
CA LYS A 173 13.43 4.50 20.60
C LYS A 173 14.54 3.73 21.31
N ARG A 174 15.13 2.73 20.64
CA ARG A 174 16.15 1.82 21.19
C ARG A 174 17.16 1.48 20.10
N PRO A 175 18.42 1.14 20.45
CA PRO A 175 19.40 0.68 19.49
C PRO A 175 19.02 -0.70 18.94
N PHE A 176 19.14 -0.88 17.62
CA PHE A 176 18.99 -2.15 16.89
C PHE A 176 20.30 -2.51 16.22
N ALA A 177 20.77 -3.76 16.22
CA ALA A 177 21.82 -4.15 15.29
C ALA A 177 21.21 -4.36 13.89
N CYS A 178 21.99 -4.16 12.83
CA CYS A 178 21.57 -4.57 11.48
C CYS A 178 21.72 -6.09 11.37
N ASP A 179 20.77 -6.82 11.93
CA ASP A 179 20.70 -8.26 11.94
C ASP A 179 19.27 -8.74 11.65
N HIS A 180 19.01 -10.03 11.85
CA HIS A 180 17.70 -10.63 11.67
C HIS A 180 16.58 -9.89 12.43
N THR A 181 16.86 -9.26 13.57
CA THR A 181 15.85 -8.49 14.32
C THR A 181 15.41 -7.24 13.56
N PHE A 182 16.35 -6.55 12.90
CA PHE A 182 16.01 -5.37 12.10
C PHE A 182 15.29 -5.77 10.81
N ARG A 183 15.72 -6.86 10.18
CA ARG A 183 15.02 -7.47 9.04
C ARG A 183 13.58 -7.88 9.40
N ASP A 184 13.37 -8.47 10.57
CA ASP A 184 12.05 -8.85 11.05
C ASP A 184 11.16 -7.63 11.35
N LEU A 185 11.75 -6.50 11.76
CA LEU A 185 11.04 -5.21 11.87
C LEU A 185 10.57 -4.71 10.50
N ILE A 186 11.41 -4.79 9.47
CA ILE A 186 11.06 -4.43 8.10
C ILE A 186 9.90 -5.31 7.61
N VAL A 187 10.02 -6.63 7.76
CA VAL A 187 8.96 -7.59 7.40
C VAL A 187 7.66 -7.29 8.15
N HIS A 188 7.74 -6.96 9.43
CA HIS A 188 6.57 -6.58 10.24
C HIS A 188 5.87 -5.32 9.71
N GLN A 189 6.65 -4.35 9.22
CA GLN A 189 6.10 -3.14 8.61
C GLN A 189 5.36 -3.46 7.30
N LEU A 190 5.90 -4.32 6.43
CA LEU A 190 5.22 -4.75 5.20
C LEU A 190 3.91 -5.50 5.51
N LYS A 191 3.88 -6.32 6.57
CA LYS A 191 2.62 -6.95 7.05
C LYS A 191 1.59 -5.91 7.49
N CYS A 192 2.01 -4.83 8.14
CA CYS A 192 1.13 -3.71 8.47
C CYS A 192 0.62 -3.00 7.20
N GLN A 193 1.42 -2.90 6.14
CA GLN A 193 0.96 -2.34 4.86
C GLN A 193 -0.12 -3.21 4.22
N ILE A 194 0.09 -4.54 4.13
CA ILE A 194 -0.93 -5.47 3.61
C ILE A 194 -2.25 -5.30 4.37
N ARG A 195 -2.19 -5.26 5.71
CA ARG A 195 -3.36 -4.98 6.57
C ARG A 195 -4.09 -3.70 6.15
N ASP A 196 -3.35 -2.63 5.94
CA ASP A 196 -3.90 -1.32 5.60
C ASP A 196 -4.50 -1.31 4.17
N LEU A 197 -3.93 -2.07 3.23
CA LEU A 197 -4.53 -2.28 1.90
C LEU A 197 -5.89 -2.99 1.98
N TYR A 198 -6.07 -3.95 2.91
CA TYR A 198 -7.40 -4.51 3.18
C TYR A 198 -8.38 -3.46 3.71
N TYR A 199 -7.94 -2.59 4.62
CA TYR A 199 -8.77 -1.50 5.11
C TYR A 199 -9.14 -0.52 3.97
N ARG A 200 -8.23 -0.24 3.03
CA ARG A 200 -8.51 0.61 1.85
C ARG A 200 -9.56 0.06 0.91
N GLN A 201 -9.84 -1.24 0.90
CA GLN A 201 -10.93 -1.83 0.13
C GLN A 201 -12.17 -2.18 0.98
N GLY A 202 -12.20 -1.75 2.24
CA GLY A 202 -13.25 -2.11 3.18
C GLY A 202 -13.39 -3.61 3.39
N GLY A 203 -12.26 -4.29 3.54
CA GLY A 203 -12.17 -5.70 3.88
C GLY A 203 -11.45 -5.92 5.20
N GLN A 204 -11.74 -7.06 5.83
CA GLN A 204 -10.99 -7.56 6.98
C GLN A 204 -9.74 -8.29 6.48
N PRO A 205 -8.53 -7.97 6.95
CA PRO A 205 -7.32 -8.69 6.58
C PRO A 205 -7.29 -10.12 7.14
N PRO A 206 -6.60 -11.05 6.46
CA PRO A 206 -6.27 -12.38 7.00
C PRO A 206 -5.58 -12.30 8.36
N GLU A 207 -5.76 -13.33 9.20
CA GLU A 207 -5.27 -13.36 10.59
C GLU A 207 -3.77 -13.03 10.71
N GLN A 208 -2.93 -13.55 9.80
CA GLN A 208 -1.48 -13.30 9.81
C GLN A 208 -1.08 -11.83 9.57
N TYR A 209 -1.98 -11.01 9.03
CA TYR A 209 -1.80 -9.59 8.80
C TYR A 209 -2.56 -8.72 9.81
N GLN A 210 -3.29 -9.31 10.76
CA GLN A 210 -3.92 -8.57 11.86
C GLN A 210 -2.89 -8.20 12.95
N VAL A 211 -1.84 -7.50 12.53
CA VAL A 211 -0.71 -7.07 13.36
C VAL A 211 -0.84 -5.59 13.73
N ASN A 212 -0.21 -5.18 14.84
CA ASN A 212 -0.20 -3.79 15.28
C ASN A 212 1.02 -3.05 14.71
N GLY A 213 0.84 -1.76 14.41
CA GLY A 213 1.90 -0.92 13.85
C GLY A 213 1.38 0.00 12.75
N ILE A 214 2.23 0.91 12.29
CA ILE A 214 1.95 1.78 11.14
C ILE A 214 2.35 1.01 9.89
N GLY A 215 1.42 0.87 8.93
CA GLY A 215 1.71 0.33 7.61
C GLY A 215 1.86 1.46 6.61
N LEU A 216 0.72 2.00 6.17
CA LEU A 216 0.68 3.14 5.25
C LEU A 216 0.54 4.45 6.06
N HIS A 217 1.35 5.46 5.73
CA HIS A 217 1.23 6.80 6.32
C HIS A 217 0.09 7.59 5.65
N ASP A 218 -1.14 7.13 5.84
CA ASP A 218 -2.36 7.72 5.28
C ASP A 218 -3.37 8.01 6.39
N THR A 219 -3.67 9.30 6.59
CA THR A 219 -4.53 9.80 7.65
C THR A 219 -6.01 9.52 7.41
N GLU A 220 -6.40 9.10 6.19
CA GLU A 220 -7.77 8.75 5.86
C GLU A 220 -8.10 7.26 6.11
N LEU A 221 -7.09 6.44 6.44
CA LEU A 221 -7.28 5.03 6.76
C LEU A 221 -8.10 4.84 8.02
N VAL A 222 -9.11 3.98 7.92
CA VAL A 222 -10.00 3.62 9.02
C VAL A 222 -9.96 2.10 9.18
N PRO A 223 -9.62 1.56 10.37
CA PRO A 223 -9.68 0.12 10.62
C PRO A 223 -11.05 -0.46 10.28
N PHE A 224 -11.10 -1.69 9.77
CA PHE A 224 -12.33 -2.34 9.27
C PHE A 224 -13.50 -2.25 10.27
N GLU A 225 -13.26 -2.53 11.56
CA GLU A 225 -14.28 -2.49 12.62
C GLU A 225 -14.90 -1.09 12.85
N HIS A 226 -14.21 -0.04 12.44
CA HIS A 226 -14.66 1.35 12.56
C HIS A 226 -15.20 1.93 11.24
N GLN A 227 -15.20 1.15 10.16
CA GLN A 227 -15.87 1.55 8.93
C GLN A 227 -17.37 1.44 9.15
N ALA A 228 -18.14 2.43 8.69
CA ALA A 228 -19.60 2.32 8.68
C ALA A 228 -19.94 0.99 7.98
N GLN A 229 -20.63 0.11 8.68
CA GLN A 229 -21.21 -1.11 8.13
C GLN A 229 -22.61 -0.78 7.62
#